data_AF-A0A239Q032-F1
#
_entry.id   AF-A0A239Q032-F1
#
_cell.length_a   1.000
_cell.length_b   1.000
_cell.length_c   1.000
_cell.angle_alpha   90.00
_cell.angle_beta   90.00
_cell.angle_gamma   90.00
#
_symmetry.space_group_name_H-M   'P 1'
#
loop_
_entity.id
_entity.type
_entity.pdbx_description
1 polymer ?
#
loop_
_entity_poly.entity_id
_entity_poly.type
_entity_poly.pdbx_seq_one_letter_code
_entity_poly.pdbx_strand_id
1 'polypeptide(L)'
;MTLCITMMAMPNRRKHKPMKRITVTVDPDDYAAFDRLAQEGEVTASWLIRRSMREFLERRDKDGAVALNIGPARRRAAGGA
;
A
#
# COMPACT_ATOMS: atom_id res chain seq x y z
N MET A 1 -32.49 -5.70 -42.44
CA MET A 1 -32.17 -4.74 -41.36
C MET A 1 -32.12 -5.52 -40.06
N THR A 2 -30.92 -5.96 -39.67
CA THR A 2 -30.71 -6.82 -38.49
C THR A 2 -29.92 -6.01 -37.49
N LEU A 3 -30.57 -5.61 -36.39
CA LEU A 3 -29.96 -4.85 -35.30
C LEU A 3 -29.11 -5.80 -34.45
N CYS A 4 -27.79 -5.70 -34.58
CA CYS A 4 -26.84 -6.27 -33.65
C CYS A 4 -26.90 -5.48 -32.34
N ILE A 5 -27.64 -5.99 -31.35
CA ILE A 5 -27.52 -5.51 -29.96
C ILE A 5 -26.24 -6.11 -29.40
N THR A 6 -25.12 -5.41 -29.58
CA THR A 6 -23.88 -5.70 -28.86
C THR A 6 -24.16 -5.53 -27.37
N MET A 7 -24.24 -6.63 -26.63
CA MET A 7 -24.14 -6.60 -25.17
C MET A 7 -22.83 -5.91 -24.81
N MET A 8 -22.89 -4.62 -24.47
CA MET A 8 -21.80 -3.94 -23.80
C MET A 8 -21.60 -4.64 -22.46
N ALA A 9 -20.58 -5.50 -22.39
CA ALA A 9 -20.11 -6.06 -21.15
C ALA A 9 -19.78 -4.89 -20.20
N MET A 10 -20.58 -4.78 -19.14
CA MET A 10 -20.44 -3.74 -18.13
C MET A 10 -19.01 -3.74 -17.57
N PRO A 11 -18.34 -2.57 -17.44
CA PRO A 11 -17.01 -2.52 -16.84
C PRO A 11 -17.07 -3.10 -15.42
N ASN A 12 -16.30 -4.17 -15.24
CA ASN A 12 -16.09 -4.96 -14.04
C ASN A 12 -16.12 -4.09 -12.76
N ARG A 13 -17.06 -4.39 -11.85
CA ARG A 13 -17.17 -3.78 -10.53
C ARG A 13 -15.78 -3.71 -9.91
N ARG A 14 -15.23 -2.50 -9.77
CA ARG A 14 -13.94 -2.26 -9.09
C ARG A 14 -14.01 -2.89 -7.71
N LYS A 15 -13.42 -4.08 -7.55
CA LYS A 15 -13.31 -4.75 -6.24
C LYS A 15 -12.46 -3.82 -5.37
N HIS A 16 -13.11 -3.06 -4.49
CA HIS A 16 -12.40 -2.28 -3.48
C HIS A 16 -11.51 -3.23 -2.69
N LYS A 17 -10.19 -3.08 -2.83
CA LYS A 17 -9.26 -3.88 -2.02
C LYS A 17 -9.50 -3.50 -0.56
N PRO A 18 -9.79 -4.46 0.33
CA PRO A 18 -10.07 -4.15 1.73
C PRO A 18 -8.82 -3.56 2.39
N MET A 19 -9.02 -2.60 3.28
CA MET A 19 -7.94 -2.01 4.09
C MET A 19 -7.27 -3.11 4.93
N LYS A 20 -5.94 -3.10 4.98
CA LYS A 20 -5.15 -4.05 5.76
C LYS A 20 -4.57 -3.36 6.98
N ARG A 21 -4.75 -3.96 8.17
CA ARG A 21 -4.07 -3.53 9.38
C ARG A 21 -2.65 -4.06 9.37
N ILE A 22 -1.70 -3.21 9.69
CA ILE A 22 -0.29 -3.56 9.84
C ILE A 22 0.15 -3.22 11.26
N THR A 23 1.04 -4.03 11.80
CA THR A 23 1.79 -3.74 13.02
C THR A 23 3.25 -3.69 12.63
N VAL A 24 3.93 -2.61 12.99
CA VAL A 24 5.34 -2.40 12.68
C VAL A 24 6.08 -2.06 13.97
N THR A 25 7.28 -2.61 14.11
CA THR A 25 8.23 -2.15 15.13
C THR A 25 9.08 -1.07 14.50
N VAL A 26 9.18 0.07 15.17
CA VAL A 26 9.98 1.22 14.74
C VAL A 26 10.93 1.58 15.86
N ASP A 27 12.00 2.29 15.52
CA ASP A 27 12.87 2.87 16.54
C ASP A 27 12.07 3.86 17.43
N PRO A 28 12.30 3.89 18.75
CA PRO A 28 11.58 4.79 19.64
C PRO A 28 11.78 6.27 19.30
N ASP A 29 12.99 6.66 18.89
CA ASP A 29 13.32 8.06 18.58
C ASP A 29 12.64 8.48 17.27
N ASP A 30 12.60 7.59 16.28
CA ASP A 30 11.84 7.80 15.04
C ASP A 30 10.34 7.97 15.35
N TYR A 31 9.77 7.14 16.20
CA TYR A 31 8.35 7.26 16.56
C TYR A 31 8.06 8.59 17.26
N ALA A 32 8.92 9.03 18.17
CA ALA A 32 8.78 10.31 18.85
C ALA A 32 8.82 11.49 17.87
N ALA A 33 9.71 11.44 16.87
CA ALA A 33 9.76 12.43 15.80
C ALA A 33 8.47 12.43 14.95
N PHE A 34 7.96 11.24 14.61
CA PHE A 34 6.69 11.08 13.90
C PHE A 34 5.50 11.63 14.69
N ASP A 35 5.45 11.38 16.01
CA ASP A 35 4.37 11.84 16.87
C ASP A 35 4.35 13.37 16.99
N ARG A 36 5.53 13.98 17.18
CA ARG A 36 5.66 15.44 17.20
C ARG A 36 5.17 16.08 15.90
N LEU A 37 5.62 15.57 14.75
CA LEU A 37 5.19 16.07 13.44
C LEU A 37 3.68 15.89 13.22
N ALA A 38 3.12 14.80 13.75
CA ALA A 38 1.69 14.55 13.67
C ALA A 38 0.89 15.55 14.53
N GLN A 39 1.37 15.89 15.73
CA GLN A 39 0.78 16.91 16.59
C GLN A 39 0.83 18.31 15.94
N GLU A 40 1.99 18.70 15.39
CA GLU A 40 2.17 19.97 14.68
C GLU A 40 1.23 20.11 13.47
N GLY A 41 0.93 18.99 12.79
CA GLY A 41 0.05 18.95 11.63
C GLY A 41 -1.41 18.59 11.92
N GLU A 42 -1.82 18.45 13.19
CA GLU A 42 -3.17 18.03 13.60
C GLU A 42 -3.65 16.71 12.96
N VAL A 43 -2.71 15.77 12.75
CA VAL A 43 -2.98 14.44 12.19
C VAL A 43 -2.53 13.34 13.14
N THR A 44 -2.89 12.09 12.82
CA THR A 44 -2.40 10.93 13.60
C THR A 44 -1.03 10.48 13.08
N ALA A 45 -0.17 9.95 13.96
CA ALA A 45 1.09 9.30 13.54
C ALA A 45 0.85 8.19 12.49
N SER A 46 -0.25 7.44 12.64
CA SER A 46 -0.68 6.44 11.64
C SER A 46 -0.99 7.05 10.26
N TRP A 47 -1.54 8.27 10.20
CA TRP A 47 -1.76 8.97 8.94
C TRP A 47 -0.44 9.41 8.32
N LEU A 48 0.48 9.96 9.13
CA LEU A 48 1.80 10.39 8.65
C LEU A 48 2.58 9.20 8.06
N ILE A 49 2.62 8.06 8.77
CA ILE A 49 3.25 6.83 8.29
C ILE A 49 2.67 6.39 6.94
N ARG A 50 1.34 6.42 6.78
CA ARG A 50 0.69 6.10 5.49
C ARG A 50 1.08 7.09 4.39
N ARG A 51 1.20 8.38 4.71
CA ARG A 51 1.61 9.42 3.76
C ARG A 51 3.06 9.20 3.31
N SER A 52 3.97 8.95 4.26
CA SER A 52 5.38 8.65 3.99
C SER A 52 5.55 7.40 3.13
N MET A 53 4.78 6.33 3.42
CA MET A 53 4.76 5.12 2.59
C MET A 53 4.35 5.41 1.15
N ARG A 54 3.28 6.20 0.96
CA ARG A 54 2.81 6.57 -0.39
C ARG A 54 3.85 7.40 -1.13
N GLU A 55 4.41 8.39 -0.46
CA GLU A 55 5.43 9.26 -1.06
C GLU A 55 6.68 8.47 -1.47
N PHE A 56 7.12 7.52 -0.63
CA PHE A 56 8.20 6.61 -0.99
C PHE A 56 7.86 5.81 -2.25
N LEU A 57 6.66 5.23 -2.34
CA LEU A 57 6.23 4.49 -3.53
C LEU A 57 6.13 5.38 -4.78
N GLU A 58 5.59 6.59 -4.65
CA GLU A 58 5.47 7.55 -5.76
C GLU A 58 6.84 8.01 -6.27
N ARG A 59 7.81 8.24 -5.38
CA ARG A 59 9.20 8.54 -5.76
C ARG A 59 9.83 7.37 -6.51
N ARG A 60 9.63 6.14 -6.02
CA ARG A 60 10.16 4.91 -6.65
C ARG A 60 9.56 4.61 -8.02
N ASP A 61 8.28 4.92 -8.23
CA ASP A 61 7.61 4.73 -9.53
C ASP A 61 8.19 5.69 -10.59
N LYS A 62 8.57 6.90 -10.17
CA LYS A 62 9.18 7.93 -11.05
C LYS A 62 10.65 7.65 -11.38
N ASP A 63 11.43 7.13 -10.43
CA ASP A 63 12.88 6.99 -10.57
C ASP A 63 13.32 5.66 -11.24
N GLY A 64 12.38 4.79 -11.60
CA GLY A 64 12.69 3.44 -12.07
C GLY A 64 13.13 2.52 -10.92
N ALA A 65 12.73 1.25 -11.02
CA ALA A 65 12.72 0.30 -9.91
C ALA A 65 14.03 0.26 -9.10
N VAL A 66 13.94 0.56 -7.81
CA VAL A 66 15.03 0.25 -6.88
C VAL A 66 14.91 -1.19 -6.44
N ALA A 67 15.93 -1.97 -6.77
CA ALA A 67 16.11 -3.33 -6.30
C ALA A 67 16.24 -3.31 -4.77
N LEU A 68 15.12 -3.48 -4.08
CA LEU A 68 15.14 -3.84 -2.67
C LEU A 68 15.67 -5.27 -2.64
N ASN A 69 16.91 -5.44 -2.19
CA ASN A 69 17.53 -6.75 -1.97
C ASN A 69 16.94 -7.37 -0.69
N ILE A 70 15.62 -7.57 -0.71
CA ILE A 70 14.89 -8.32 0.28
C ILE A 70 15.14 -9.75 -0.13
N GLY A 71 15.90 -10.49 0.69
CA GLY A 71 16.24 -11.89 0.45
C GLY A 71 15.01 -12.74 0.08
N PRO A 72 15.22 -13.96 -0.45
CA PRO A 72 14.17 -14.73 -1.09
C PRO A 72 12.91 -14.79 -0.23
N ALA A 73 11.79 -14.31 -0.79
CA ALA A 73 10.49 -14.39 -0.15
C ALA A 73 10.23 -15.87 0.16
N ARG A 74 10.33 -16.24 1.44
CA ARG A 74 10.05 -17.60 1.91
C ARG A 74 8.58 -17.87 1.63
N ARG A 75 8.28 -18.49 0.47
CA ARG A 75 6.96 -19.06 0.21
C ARG A 75 6.72 -20.05 1.34
N ARG A 76 5.78 -19.72 2.25
CA ARG A 76 5.24 -20.70 3.19
C ARG A 76 4.74 -21.86 2.34
N ALA A 77 5.44 -22.98 2.42
CA ALA A 77 4.98 -24.24 1.87
C ALA A 77 3.59 -24.50 2.48
N ALA A 78 2.59 -24.56 1.61
CA ALA A 78 1.31 -25.15 1.96
C ALA A 78 1.56 -26.65 2.13
N GLY A 79 1.86 -27.06 3.37
CA GLY A 79 1.90 -28.44 3.79
C GLY A 79 0.74 -28.69 4.74
N GLY A 80 -0.09 -29.68 4.42
CA GLY A 80 -1.14 -30.17 5.32
C GLY A 80 -2.36 -30.73 4.60
N ALA A 81 -2.19 -31.87 3.93
CA ALA A 81 -3.22 -32.89 3.79
C ALA A 81 -2.55 -34.24 4.07
#